data_AF-A0A4Z0EHR6-F1
#
_entry.id   AF-A0A4Z0EHR6-F1
#
_cell.length_a   1.000
_cell.length_b   1.000
_cell.length_c   1.000
_cell.angle_alpha   90.00
_cell.angle_beta   90.00
_cell.angle_gamma   90.00
#
_symmetry.space_group_name_H-M   'P 1'
#
loop_
_entity.id
_entity.type
_entity.pdbx_description
1 polymer ?
#
loop_
_entity_poly.entity_id
_entity_poly.type
_entity_poly.pdbx_seq_one_letter_code
_entity_poly.pdbx_strand_id
1 'polypeptide(L)'
;MLPEFAAFRAVWVEITSSAYSHGGPGWNFGTCLWSPSVDGGGAARYQVMWEPEAGDLVLHFYRHTWEGRPSCTQLCGFSLVHHACREVTLPPPTPRRWVAPAYYRLDLTGYEPLASRLNPEELNKQPDYLARVRQELMPNRPAHYPFSSYCPLIRVTQGQYLTRCTAHLYQVLQDALGLAHPPLETAPAPAGPARRPTEYQEGQRKLREAYFFTRNPRLAAEAKRLRNYTCEVCSFNFRQHYGALGVGFAECHHKNPLAERPEELWSQALTTSLDDVVVVCANCHRMLHRQRPALSVEVLRTRWEAANQ
;
A
#
# COMPACT_ATOMS: atom_id res chain seq x y z
N MET A 1 20.43 -22.92 3.19
CA MET A 1 21.01 -21.81 3.97
C MET A 1 20.84 -20.54 3.14
N LEU A 2 20.61 -19.38 3.74
CA LEU A 2 20.64 -18.12 3.00
C LEU A 2 22.11 -17.66 2.87
N PRO A 3 22.52 -17.11 1.71
CA PRO A 3 23.85 -16.52 1.56
C PRO A 3 24.14 -15.38 2.55
N GLU A 4 25.42 -15.03 2.75
CA GLU A 4 25.76 -13.91 3.64
C GLU A 4 25.44 -12.57 2.97
N PHE A 5 24.67 -11.70 3.65
CA PHE A 5 24.24 -10.41 3.09
C PHE A 5 25.40 -9.56 2.58
N ALA A 6 26.52 -9.53 3.32
CA ALA A 6 27.70 -8.72 3.00
C ALA A 6 28.45 -9.17 1.74
N ALA A 7 28.19 -10.39 1.23
CA ALA A 7 28.80 -10.89 0.00
C ALA A 7 28.22 -10.25 -1.26
N PHE A 8 27.13 -9.48 -1.15
CA PHE A 8 26.41 -8.90 -2.28
C PHE A 8 26.42 -7.38 -2.21
N ARG A 9 26.59 -6.74 -3.39
CA ARG A 9 26.38 -5.29 -3.53
C ARG A 9 24.96 -4.92 -3.12
N ALA A 10 23.98 -5.72 -3.52
CA ALA A 10 22.59 -5.52 -3.17
C ALA A 10 21.82 -6.84 -3.05
N VAL A 11 20.79 -6.79 -2.21
CA VAL A 11 19.79 -7.85 -2.10
C VAL A 11 18.42 -7.31 -2.50
N TRP A 12 17.72 -8.08 -3.33
CA TRP A 12 16.41 -7.77 -3.88
C TRP A 12 15.38 -8.78 -3.41
N VAL A 13 14.11 -8.40 -3.42
CA VAL A 13 12.98 -9.30 -3.22
C VAL A 13 12.06 -9.21 -4.42
N GLU A 14 11.97 -10.30 -5.19
CA GLU A 14 10.91 -10.50 -6.18
C GLU A 14 9.62 -10.86 -5.45
N ILE A 15 8.53 -10.16 -5.76
CA ILE A 15 7.18 -10.48 -5.28
C ILE A 15 6.35 -10.90 -6.47
N THR A 16 6.06 -12.20 -6.55
CA THR A 16 5.43 -12.80 -7.74
C THR A 16 4.40 -13.87 -7.37
N SER A 17 3.64 -14.36 -8.35
CA SER A 17 2.54 -15.30 -8.14
C SER A 17 2.36 -16.26 -9.31
N SER A 18 1.96 -17.50 -9.01
CA SER A 18 1.72 -18.55 -10.00
C SER A 18 0.63 -18.16 -11.02
N ALA A 19 -0.24 -17.21 -10.65
CA ALA A 19 -1.24 -16.63 -11.56
C ALA A 19 -0.63 -15.94 -12.80
N TYR A 20 0.66 -15.59 -12.77
CA TYR A 20 1.37 -14.92 -13.86
C TYR A 20 2.03 -15.87 -14.86
N SER A 21 1.92 -17.20 -14.67
CA SER A 21 2.57 -18.28 -15.47
C SER A 21 4.09 -18.18 -15.70
N HIS A 22 4.75 -17.13 -15.23
CA HIS A 22 6.18 -16.90 -15.40
C HIS A 22 6.65 -17.11 -16.83
N GLY A 23 5.94 -16.52 -17.79
CA GLY A 23 6.39 -16.37 -19.17
C GLY A 23 6.54 -17.64 -20.00
N GLY A 24 6.60 -18.83 -19.43
CA GLY A 24 6.75 -20.10 -20.15
C GLY A 24 8.22 -20.48 -20.39
N PRO A 25 8.50 -21.45 -21.29
CA PRO A 25 9.85 -21.97 -21.49
C PRO A 25 10.90 -20.88 -21.77
N GLY A 26 11.98 -20.88 -20.99
CA GLY A 26 13.06 -19.87 -21.10
C GLY A 26 12.76 -18.53 -20.39
N TRP A 27 11.60 -18.42 -19.76
CA TRP A 27 11.17 -17.27 -18.94
C TRP A 27 10.67 -17.68 -17.55
N ASN A 28 10.85 -18.95 -17.22
CA ASN A 28 10.34 -19.61 -16.02
C ASN A 28 10.80 -18.91 -14.73
N PHE A 29 10.05 -19.15 -13.66
CA PHE A 29 10.45 -18.74 -12.32
C PHE A 29 11.85 -19.27 -11.97
N GLY A 30 12.70 -18.40 -11.43
CA GLY A 30 14.10 -18.71 -11.11
C GLY A 30 15.07 -18.62 -12.28
N THR A 31 14.62 -18.43 -13.53
CA THR A 31 15.52 -18.24 -14.69
C THR A 31 15.63 -16.79 -15.15
N CYS A 32 14.58 -15.99 -14.93
CA CYS A 32 14.64 -14.55 -15.18
C CYS A 32 13.57 -13.81 -14.36
N LEU A 33 13.78 -12.52 -14.17
CA LEU A 33 12.73 -11.56 -13.85
C LEU A 33 12.26 -10.90 -15.15
N TRP A 34 10.96 -10.68 -15.28
CA TRP A 34 10.43 -9.99 -16.46
C TRP A 34 9.17 -9.18 -16.16
N SER A 35 9.00 -8.11 -16.92
CA SER A 35 7.80 -7.29 -16.89
C SER A 35 7.54 -6.64 -18.25
N PRO A 36 6.31 -6.19 -18.51
CA PRO A 36 6.06 -5.16 -19.52
C PRO A 36 6.94 -3.92 -19.29
N SER A 37 7.36 -3.26 -20.37
CA SER A 37 8.05 -1.96 -20.31
C SER A 37 7.13 -0.83 -19.80
N VAL A 38 5.84 -0.93 -20.13
CA VAL A 38 4.75 -0.06 -19.70
C VAL A 38 3.61 -0.89 -19.12
N ASP A 39 2.92 -0.38 -18.09
CA ASP A 39 1.73 -1.02 -17.56
C ASP A 39 0.51 -0.81 -18.48
N GLY A 40 -0.64 -1.39 -18.12
CA GLY A 40 -1.87 -1.25 -18.91
C GLY A 40 -2.41 0.19 -19.03
N GLY A 41 -1.87 1.13 -18.23
CA GLY A 41 -2.17 2.56 -18.32
C GLY A 41 -1.05 3.38 -18.97
N GLY A 42 -0.02 2.74 -19.54
CA GLY A 42 1.11 3.40 -20.19
C GLY A 42 2.22 3.90 -19.23
N ALA A 43 2.13 3.61 -17.94
CA ALA A 43 3.12 4.05 -16.96
C ALA A 43 4.30 3.07 -16.83
N ALA A 44 5.52 3.59 -16.74
CA ALA A 44 6.75 2.80 -16.60
C ALA A 44 6.97 2.31 -15.14
N ARG A 45 6.03 1.50 -14.62
CA ARG A 45 6.00 1.09 -13.20
C ARG A 45 7.10 0.13 -12.78
N TYR A 46 7.76 -0.51 -13.74
CA TYR A 46 8.75 -1.56 -13.52
C TYR A 46 10.19 -1.08 -13.73
N GLN A 47 10.43 0.24 -13.77
CA GLN A 47 11.77 0.81 -13.97
C GLN A 47 12.80 0.34 -12.92
N VAL A 48 12.35 -0.03 -11.72
CA VAL A 48 13.21 -0.61 -10.67
C VAL A 48 13.98 -1.84 -11.15
N MET A 49 13.50 -2.55 -12.18
CA MET A 49 14.21 -3.68 -12.78
C MET A 49 15.55 -3.30 -13.41
N TRP A 50 15.82 -2.02 -13.69
CA TRP A 50 17.10 -1.55 -14.23
C TRP A 50 18.19 -1.38 -13.18
N GLU A 51 17.86 -1.40 -11.89
CA GLU A 51 18.82 -1.19 -10.80
C GLU A 51 19.66 -2.43 -10.39
N PRO A 52 19.14 -3.67 -10.43
CA PRO A 52 19.97 -4.83 -10.10
C PRO A 52 21.09 -5.02 -11.12
N GLU A 53 22.26 -5.38 -10.62
CA GLU A 53 23.45 -5.65 -11.44
C GLU A 53 23.87 -7.11 -11.30
N ALA A 54 24.68 -7.60 -12.25
CA ALA A 54 25.20 -8.95 -12.21
C ALA A 54 25.91 -9.24 -10.88
N GLY A 55 25.60 -10.39 -10.27
CA GLY A 55 26.10 -10.79 -8.97
C GLY A 55 25.18 -10.43 -7.80
N ASP A 56 24.16 -9.59 -7.97
CA ASP A 56 23.19 -9.30 -6.90
C ASP A 56 22.37 -10.53 -6.51
N LEU A 57 21.96 -10.57 -5.24
CA LEU A 57 21.07 -11.61 -4.72
C LEU A 57 19.60 -11.23 -4.92
N VAL A 58 18.78 -12.17 -5.37
CA VAL A 58 17.33 -12.03 -5.47
C VAL A 58 16.66 -13.08 -4.61
N LEU A 59 15.94 -12.64 -3.58
CA LEU A 59 15.04 -13.47 -2.77
C LEU A 59 13.67 -13.55 -3.45
N HIS A 60 13.05 -14.73 -3.46
CA HIS A 60 11.77 -14.92 -4.14
C HIS A 60 10.62 -15.10 -3.16
N PHE A 61 9.76 -14.09 -3.07
CA PHE A 61 8.45 -14.17 -2.46
C PHE A 61 7.44 -14.63 -3.50
N TYR A 62 7.10 -15.92 -3.45
CA TYR A 62 6.25 -16.55 -4.44
C TYR A 62 4.90 -16.94 -3.86
N ARG A 63 3.83 -16.37 -4.42
CA ARG A 63 2.46 -16.75 -4.10
C ARG A 63 2.02 -17.94 -4.94
N HIS A 64 1.90 -19.09 -4.30
CA HIS A 64 1.50 -20.34 -4.93
C HIS A 64 0.64 -21.19 -3.98
N THR A 65 0.03 -22.25 -4.51
CA THR A 65 -0.67 -23.28 -3.75
C THR A 65 0.38 -24.27 -3.26
N TRP A 66 0.79 -24.11 -2.00
CA TRP A 66 1.80 -24.95 -1.38
C TRP A 66 1.13 -26.12 -0.66
N GLU A 67 1.56 -27.36 -0.95
CA GLU A 67 1.11 -28.56 -0.23
C GLU A 67 -0.43 -28.74 -0.19
N GLY A 68 -1.13 -28.34 -1.26
CA GLY A 68 -2.60 -28.43 -1.35
C GLY A 68 -3.36 -27.42 -0.46
N ARG A 69 -2.66 -26.48 0.20
CA ARG A 69 -3.26 -25.41 1.00
C ARG A 69 -3.67 -24.21 0.12
N PRO A 70 -4.57 -23.34 0.59
CA PRO A 70 -4.91 -22.10 -0.11
C PRO A 70 -3.67 -21.29 -0.50
N SER A 71 -3.71 -20.63 -1.66
CA SER A 71 -2.54 -19.91 -2.17
C SER A 71 -2.05 -18.84 -1.18
N CYS A 72 -0.78 -18.92 -0.83
CA CYS A 72 -0.13 -17.96 0.07
C CYS A 72 1.26 -17.60 -0.45
N THR A 73 1.72 -16.40 -0.07
CA THR A 73 3.07 -15.95 -0.39
C THR A 73 4.06 -16.63 0.55
N GLN A 74 5.12 -17.20 0.01
CA GLN A 74 6.23 -17.73 0.80
C GLN A 74 7.55 -17.25 0.22
N LEU A 75 8.50 -16.91 1.10
CA LEU A 75 9.91 -16.88 0.74
C LEU A 75 10.35 -18.32 0.49
N CYS A 76 10.59 -18.68 -0.77
CA CYS A 76 10.75 -20.07 -1.19
C CYS A 76 12.14 -20.42 -1.75
N GLY A 77 12.95 -19.43 -2.09
CA GLY A 77 14.24 -19.63 -2.74
C GLY A 77 14.93 -18.31 -3.00
N PHE A 78 16.13 -18.41 -3.57
CA PHE A 78 16.89 -17.27 -4.04
C PHE A 78 17.59 -17.59 -5.37
N SER A 79 17.98 -16.57 -6.11
CA SER A 79 18.82 -16.67 -7.31
C SER A 79 19.84 -15.54 -7.33
N LEU A 80 20.80 -15.60 -8.25
CA LEU A 80 21.72 -14.51 -8.54
C LEU A 80 21.36 -13.83 -9.85
N VAL A 81 21.55 -12.51 -9.93
CA VAL A 81 21.47 -11.79 -11.20
C VAL A 81 22.64 -12.22 -12.08
N HIS A 82 22.35 -12.78 -13.25
CA HIS A 82 23.37 -13.20 -14.22
C HIS A 82 23.73 -12.06 -15.18
N HIS A 83 22.70 -11.41 -15.73
CA HIS A 83 22.86 -10.26 -16.62
C HIS A 83 21.93 -9.14 -16.18
N ALA A 84 22.44 -7.91 -16.25
CA ALA A 84 21.66 -6.71 -15.99
C ALA A 84 20.43 -6.64 -16.91
N CYS A 85 19.43 -5.87 -16.49
CA CYS A 85 18.19 -5.71 -17.22
C CYS A 85 18.42 -5.16 -18.63
N ARG A 86 17.66 -5.70 -19.58
CA ARG A 86 17.58 -5.20 -20.94
C ARG A 86 16.13 -5.15 -21.39
N GLU A 87 15.86 -4.27 -22.34
CA GLU A 87 14.59 -4.28 -23.05
C GLU A 87 14.64 -5.28 -24.21
N VAL A 88 13.58 -6.06 -24.37
CA VAL A 88 13.40 -7.01 -25.48
C VAL A 88 12.01 -6.84 -26.08
N THR A 89 11.93 -7.02 -27.39
CA THR A 89 10.66 -6.95 -28.14
C THR A 89 10.02 -8.32 -28.33
N LEU A 90 10.79 -9.40 -28.18
CA LEU A 90 10.25 -10.76 -28.22
C LEU A 90 9.46 -11.03 -26.94
N PRO A 91 8.14 -11.28 -27.02
CA PRO A 91 7.33 -11.54 -25.84
C PRO A 91 7.71 -12.88 -25.20
N PRO A 92 7.45 -13.05 -23.89
CA PRO A 92 7.54 -14.36 -23.29
C PRO A 92 6.49 -15.28 -23.94
N PRO A 93 6.74 -16.60 -24.06
CA PRO A 93 5.80 -17.56 -24.65
C PRO A 93 4.37 -17.53 -24.07
N THR A 94 4.23 -17.18 -22.80
CA THR A 94 2.94 -17.11 -22.08
C THR A 94 2.81 -15.81 -21.27
N PRO A 95 2.55 -14.66 -21.94
CA PRO A 95 2.48 -13.36 -21.29
C PRO A 95 1.18 -13.17 -20.49
N ARG A 96 0.15 -13.99 -20.74
CA ARG A 96 -1.22 -13.83 -20.20
C ARG A 96 -1.72 -12.39 -20.39
N ARG A 97 -2.04 -11.70 -19.28
CA ARG A 97 -2.55 -10.33 -19.26
C ARG A 97 -1.45 -9.27 -19.38
N TRP A 98 -0.17 -9.66 -19.39
CA TRP A 98 0.98 -8.78 -19.45
C TRP A 98 1.47 -8.68 -20.90
N VAL A 99 0.62 -8.16 -21.78
CA VAL A 99 0.93 -7.93 -23.19
C VAL A 99 1.39 -6.48 -23.37
N ALA A 100 2.54 -6.27 -24.00
CA ALA A 100 3.15 -4.96 -24.21
C ALA A 100 4.02 -4.94 -25.47
N PRO A 101 4.33 -3.75 -26.03
CA PRO A 101 5.19 -3.63 -27.21
C PRO A 101 6.64 -4.04 -26.94
N ALA A 102 7.11 -3.91 -25.70
CA ALA A 102 8.42 -4.32 -25.25
C ALA A 102 8.37 -4.77 -23.78
N TYR A 103 9.39 -5.54 -23.39
CA TYR A 103 9.50 -6.18 -22.08
C TYR A 103 10.87 -5.92 -21.47
N TYR A 104 10.90 -5.69 -20.17
CA TYR A 104 12.13 -5.78 -19.40
C TYR A 104 12.42 -7.24 -19.09
N ARG A 105 13.67 -7.64 -19.31
CA ARG A 105 14.18 -8.97 -19.00
C ARG A 105 15.49 -8.83 -18.24
N LEU A 106 15.55 -9.49 -17.09
CA LEU A 106 16.73 -9.60 -16.26
C LEU A 106 17.00 -11.09 -16.03
N ASP A 107 18.14 -11.59 -16.51
CA ASP A 107 18.44 -13.00 -16.44
C ASP A 107 18.97 -13.37 -15.05
N LEU A 108 18.47 -14.49 -14.53
CA LEU A 108 18.89 -15.06 -13.26
C LEU A 108 19.67 -16.35 -13.49
N THR A 109 20.48 -16.72 -12.52
CA THR A 109 21.19 -17.99 -12.48
C THR A 109 21.22 -18.54 -11.06
N GLY A 110 21.46 -19.86 -10.94
CA GLY A 110 21.64 -20.50 -9.64
C GLY A 110 20.41 -20.40 -8.74
N TYR A 111 19.21 -20.63 -9.27
CA TYR A 111 18.02 -20.74 -8.41
C TYR A 111 18.20 -21.89 -7.42
N GLU A 112 18.13 -21.56 -6.13
CA GLU A 112 18.20 -22.50 -5.04
C GLU A 112 16.94 -22.42 -4.16
N PRO A 113 16.18 -23.51 -4.00
CA PRO A 113 15.07 -23.54 -3.06
C PRO A 113 15.56 -23.54 -1.62
N LEU A 114 14.85 -22.83 -0.74
CA LEU A 114 15.13 -22.89 0.69
C LEU A 114 14.63 -24.20 1.30
N ALA A 115 15.42 -24.74 2.24
CA ALA A 115 15.06 -25.95 2.99
C ALA A 115 13.78 -25.75 3.81
N SER A 116 13.60 -24.57 4.40
CA SER A 116 12.38 -24.12 5.06
C SER A 116 11.81 -22.90 4.34
N ARG A 117 10.49 -22.88 4.16
CA ARG A 117 9.78 -21.75 3.56
C ARG A 117 9.20 -20.87 4.65
N LEU A 118 9.34 -19.55 4.48
CA LEU A 118 8.77 -18.57 5.42
C LEU A 118 7.56 -17.89 4.78
N ASN A 119 6.39 -18.00 5.41
CA ASN A 119 5.27 -17.13 5.06
C ASN A 119 5.53 -15.75 5.70
N PRO A 120 5.63 -14.64 4.94
CA PRO A 120 5.90 -13.32 5.49
C PRO A 120 4.85 -12.84 6.52
N GLU A 121 3.64 -13.40 6.50
CA GLU A 121 2.63 -13.11 7.53
C GLU A 121 3.00 -13.68 8.90
N GLU A 122 3.89 -14.67 8.99
CA GLU A 122 4.38 -15.21 10.27
C GLU A 122 5.20 -14.18 11.04
N LEU A 123 5.80 -13.19 10.36
CA LEU A 123 6.48 -12.08 11.01
C LEU A 123 5.55 -11.29 11.94
N ASN A 124 4.24 -11.29 11.65
CA ASN A 124 3.23 -10.64 12.49
C ASN A 124 3.00 -11.35 13.83
N LYS A 125 3.42 -12.61 13.98
CA LYS A 125 3.20 -13.39 15.20
C LYS A 125 4.25 -13.10 16.27
N GLN A 126 5.39 -12.51 15.90
CA GLN A 126 6.49 -12.19 16.79
C GLN A 126 6.63 -10.67 16.95
N PRO A 127 6.38 -10.09 18.14
CA PRO A 127 6.45 -8.65 18.36
C PRO A 127 7.81 -8.02 18.05
N ASP A 128 8.91 -8.76 18.27
CA ASP A 128 10.27 -8.29 17.96
C ASP A 128 10.47 -8.05 16.45
N TYR A 129 10.08 -9.03 15.62
CA TYR A 129 10.18 -8.92 14.16
C TYR A 129 9.34 -7.76 13.64
N LEU A 130 8.14 -7.57 14.19
CA LEU A 130 7.29 -6.43 13.88
C LEU A 130 7.95 -5.09 14.22
N ALA A 131 8.53 -4.97 15.42
CA ALA A 131 9.18 -3.74 15.87
C ALA A 131 10.36 -3.39 14.94
N ARG A 132 11.18 -4.39 14.60
CA ARG A 132 12.33 -4.26 13.71
C ARG A 132 11.94 -3.82 12.30
N VAL A 133 10.96 -4.48 11.68
CA VAL A 133 10.49 -4.06 10.34
C VAL A 133 9.86 -2.66 10.38
N ARG A 134 9.15 -2.31 11.47
CA ARG A 134 8.54 -0.98 11.62
C ARG A 134 9.56 0.15 11.79
N GLN A 135 10.68 -0.11 12.44
CA GLN A 135 11.75 0.86 12.57
C GLN A 135 12.30 1.32 11.22
N GLU A 136 12.23 0.46 10.20
CA GLU A 136 12.57 0.85 8.83
C GLU A 136 11.43 1.57 8.12
N LEU A 137 10.18 1.32 8.48
CA LEU A 137 9.03 1.98 7.86
C LEU A 137 8.83 3.42 8.35
N MET A 138 9.37 3.80 9.51
CA MET A 138 9.13 5.08 10.18
C MET A 138 10.45 5.74 10.62
N PRO A 139 10.62 7.07 10.47
CA PRO A 139 9.64 8.04 9.97
C PRO A 139 9.52 8.04 8.43
N ASN A 140 10.55 7.56 7.71
CA ASN A 140 10.60 7.57 6.26
C ASN A 140 10.78 6.14 5.74
N ARG A 141 9.75 5.62 5.07
CA ARG A 141 9.81 4.30 4.42
C ARG A 141 10.82 4.31 3.26
N PRO A 142 11.75 3.34 3.18
CA PRO A 142 12.64 3.17 2.04
C PRO A 142 11.87 3.07 0.72
N ALA A 143 12.43 3.65 -0.34
CA ALA A 143 11.92 3.44 -1.69
C ALA A 143 11.92 1.94 -2.00
N HIS A 144 10.86 1.46 -2.67
CA HIS A 144 10.72 0.06 -3.06
C HIS A 144 10.93 -0.95 -1.92
N TYR A 145 10.28 -0.75 -0.77
CA TYR A 145 10.37 -1.68 0.36
C TYR A 145 9.29 -2.79 0.30
N PRO A 146 9.59 -4.07 0.59
CA PRO A 146 8.67 -5.19 0.42
C PRO A 146 7.45 -5.14 1.34
N PHE A 147 7.54 -4.49 2.51
CA PHE A 147 6.42 -4.42 3.46
C PHE A 147 5.76 -3.05 3.53
N SER A 148 4.47 -3.03 3.87
CA SER A 148 3.70 -1.82 4.16
C SER A 148 3.01 -1.96 5.51
N SER A 149 2.85 -0.83 6.21
CA SER A 149 2.11 -0.77 7.47
C SER A 149 0.63 -1.04 7.25
N TYR A 150 0.08 -1.98 8.02
CA TYR A 150 -1.34 -2.28 8.10
C TYR A 150 -1.74 -2.38 9.58
N CYS A 151 -1.74 -1.24 10.27
CA CYS A 151 -1.83 -1.15 11.73
C CYS A 151 -2.85 -2.14 12.34
N PRO A 152 -2.44 -3.03 13.28
CA PRO A 152 -1.14 -3.16 13.95
C PRO A 152 -0.18 -4.18 13.30
N LEU A 153 -0.38 -4.55 12.04
CA LEU A 153 0.39 -5.58 11.35
C LEU A 153 1.25 -4.99 10.21
N ILE A 154 2.10 -5.82 9.63
CA ILE A 154 2.75 -5.58 8.33
C ILE A 154 2.17 -6.53 7.29
N ARG A 155 2.17 -6.08 6.03
CA ARG A 155 1.78 -6.90 4.88
C ARG A 155 2.76 -6.70 3.73
N VAL A 156 2.93 -7.73 2.92
CA VAL A 156 3.66 -7.61 1.64
C VAL A 156 2.95 -6.56 0.78
N THR A 157 3.74 -5.67 0.18
CA THR A 157 3.24 -4.52 -0.56
C THR A 157 2.61 -4.97 -1.87
N GLN A 158 1.34 -4.64 -2.06
CA GLN A 158 0.64 -4.94 -3.31
C GLN A 158 1.14 -4.04 -4.44
N GLY A 159 1.28 -4.61 -5.64
CA GLY A 159 1.64 -3.89 -6.85
C GLY A 159 3.13 -3.53 -6.99
N GLN A 160 3.99 -4.03 -6.10
CA GLN A 160 5.44 -4.02 -6.30
C GLN A 160 5.86 -5.38 -6.87
N TYR A 161 6.64 -5.38 -7.95
CA TYR A 161 7.20 -6.61 -8.52
C TYR A 161 8.59 -6.91 -7.96
N LEU A 162 9.42 -5.88 -7.81
CA LEU A 162 10.78 -5.98 -7.30
C LEU A 162 11.00 -4.89 -6.25
N THR A 163 11.65 -5.26 -5.15
CA THR A 163 11.88 -4.39 -3.99
C THR A 163 13.28 -4.58 -3.42
N ARG A 164 13.79 -3.58 -2.70
CA ARG A 164 15.07 -3.65 -1.98
C ARG A 164 14.90 -4.43 -0.67
N CYS A 165 15.85 -5.31 -0.38
CA CYS A 165 16.01 -5.91 0.94
C CYS A 165 17.13 -5.17 1.68
N THR A 166 16.80 -4.51 2.78
CA THR A 166 17.80 -3.90 3.67
C THR A 166 18.51 -5.00 4.46
N ALA A 167 19.71 -4.70 4.98
CA ALA A 167 20.43 -5.65 5.81
C ALA A 167 19.63 -6.07 7.05
N HIS A 168 18.91 -5.11 7.65
CA HIS A 168 18.14 -5.34 8.86
C HIS A 168 16.86 -6.16 8.57
N LEU A 169 16.18 -5.93 7.44
CA LEU A 169 15.12 -6.84 6.99
C LEU A 169 15.67 -8.24 6.69
N TYR A 170 16.83 -8.34 6.05
CA TYR A 170 17.45 -9.63 5.74
C TYR A 170 17.68 -10.46 7.00
N GLN A 171 18.16 -9.83 8.07
CA GLN A 171 18.31 -10.50 9.37
C GLN A 171 16.98 -10.95 9.96
N VAL A 172 15.93 -10.12 9.92
CA VAL A 172 14.60 -10.55 10.37
C VAL A 172 14.13 -11.79 9.60
N LEU A 173 14.42 -11.89 8.30
CA LEU A 173 14.10 -13.07 7.51
C LEU A 173 14.96 -14.28 7.90
N GLN A 174 16.25 -14.09 8.19
CA GLN A 174 17.13 -15.17 8.68
C GLN A 174 16.67 -15.68 10.04
N ASP A 175 16.37 -14.79 11.00
CA ASP A 175 15.82 -15.12 12.32
C ASP A 175 14.51 -15.90 12.20
N ALA A 176 13.59 -15.44 11.35
CA ALA A 176 12.31 -16.11 11.12
C ALA A 176 12.45 -17.46 10.41
N LEU A 177 13.54 -17.70 9.69
CA LEU A 177 13.91 -19.00 9.11
C LEU A 177 14.70 -19.89 10.09
N GLY A 178 15.08 -19.38 11.27
CA GLY A 178 15.91 -20.09 12.25
C GLY A 178 17.37 -20.23 11.80
N LEU A 179 17.86 -19.31 10.97
CA LEU A 179 19.23 -19.33 10.45
C LEU A 179 20.14 -18.46 11.32
N ALA A 180 21.27 -19.03 11.74
CA ALA A 180 22.30 -18.26 12.42
C ALA A 180 22.93 -17.23 11.46
N HIS A 181 23.17 -16.02 11.96
CA HIS A 181 23.87 -14.97 11.24
C HIS A 181 24.70 -14.13 12.22
N PRO A 182 25.79 -13.50 11.76
CA PRO A 182 26.50 -12.54 12.61
C PRO A 182 25.56 -11.38 12.98
N PRO A 183 25.70 -10.78 14.19
CA PRO A 183 25.02 -9.55 14.53
C PRO A 183 25.34 -8.48 13.47
N LEU A 184 24.35 -7.67 13.10
CA LEU A 184 24.66 -6.48 12.30
C LEU A 184 25.58 -5.62 13.18
N GLU A 185 26.71 -5.16 12.65
CA GLU A 185 27.42 -4.04 13.28
C GLU A 185 26.38 -2.92 13.39
N THR A 186 25.95 -2.66 14.62
CA THR A 186 25.07 -1.54 14.89
C THR A 186 25.85 -0.31 14.48
N ALA A 187 25.42 0.34 13.40
CA ALA A 187 25.80 1.73 13.20
C ALA A 187 25.55 2.42 14.55
N PRO A 188 26.55 3.13 15.11
CA PRO A 188 26.43 3.69 16.45
C PRO A 188 25.11 4.41 16.54
N ALA A 189 24.31 4.03 17.54
CA ALA A 189 23.04 4.70 17.81
C ALA A 189 23.28 6.21 17.72
N PRO A 190 22.49 6.97 16.94
CA PRO A 190 22.75 8.38 16.73
C PRO A 190 22.96 9.04 18.10
N ALA A 191 24.18 9.52 18.33
CA ALA A 191 24.56 10.14 19.58
C ALA A 191 23.80 11.47 19.69
N GLY A 192 22.71 11.46 20.44
CA GLY A 192 21.91 12.64 20.75
C GLY A 192 20.46 12.54 20.26
N PRO A 193 19.54 13.34 20.85
CA PRO A 193 18.17 13.41 20.37
C PRO A 193 18.21 13.84 18.89
N ALA A 194 17.76 12.94 18.00
CA ALA A 194 17.65 13.23 16.58
C ALA A 194 16.90 14.55 16.42
N ARG A 195 17.60 15.55 15.87
CA ARG A 195 17.01 16.86 15.56
C ARG A 195 15.84 16.60 14.63
N ARG A 196 14.61 16.82 15.13
CA ARG A 196 13.39 16.61 14.33
C ARG A 196 13.56 17.37 13.01
N PRO A 197 13.34 16.73 11.85
CA PRO A 197 13.31 17.46 10.59
C PRO A 197 12.33 18.62 10.74
N THR A 198 12.79 19.84 10.51
CA THR A 198 11.91 21.01 10.45
C THR A 198 11.17 21.05 9.12
N GLU A 199 11.64 20.28 8.14
CA GLU A 199 11.13 20.24 6.78
C GLU A 199 11.06 18.77 6.32
N TYR A 200 10.01 18.46 5.57
CA TYR A 200 9.72 17.13 5.04
C TYR A 200 9.53 17.25 3.52
N GLN A 201 10.11 16.31 2.76
CA GLN A 201 9.93 16.30 1.31
C GLN A 201 8.49 15.91 0.96
N GLU A 202 7.77 16.81 0.30
CA GLU A 202 6.40 16.57 -0.19
C GLU A 202 6.37 15.60 -1.38
N GLY A 203 5.23 14.94 -1.57
CA GLY A 203 5.03 14.02 -2.68
C GLY A 203 5.01 14.73 -4.05
N GLN A 204 5.42 14.01 -5.10
CA GLN A 204 5.31 14.51 -6.48
C GLN A 204 3.84 14.69 -6.90
N ARG A 205 3.58 15.65 -7.80
CA ARG A 205 2.26 15.87 -8.40
C ARG A 205 1.81 14.60 -9.15
N LYS A 206 0.68 14.02 -8.74
CA LYS A 206 0.06 12.85 -9.39
C LYS A 206 -1.22 13.25 -10.10
N LEU A 207 -1.43 12.72 -11.31
CA LEU A 207 -2.69 12.84 -12.04
C LEU A 207 -3.57 11.62 -11.73
N ARG A 208 -4.87 11.83 -11.50
CA ARG A 208 -5.87 10.77 -11.46
C ARG A 208 -7.16 11.23 -12.13
N GLU A 209 -7.81 10.32 -12.85
CA GLU A 209 -9.19 10.49 -13.31
C GLU A 209 -10.12 9.78 -12.32
N ALA A 210 -11.27 10.39 -12.01
CA ALA A 210 -12.24 9.83 -11.08
C ALA A 210 -13.66 10.20 -11.50
N TYR A 211 -14.56 9.23 -11.45
CA TYR A 211 -16.01 9.44 -11.58
C TYR A 211 -16.60 9.78 -10.21
N PHE A 212 -17.48 10.77 -10.15
CA PHE A 212 -18.13 11.19 -8.90
C PHE A 212 -19.56 11.69 -9.17
N PHE A 213 -20.42 11.56 -8.16
CA PHE A 213 -21.76 12.15 -8.20
C PHE A 213 -21.68 13.66 -7.93
N THR A 214 -22.22 14.46 -8.83
CA THR A 214 -22.43 15.90 -8.59
C THR A 214 -23.52 16.09 -7.54
N ARG A 215 -23.22 16.85 -6.48
CA ARG A 215 -24.20 17.18 -5.44
C ARG A 215 -25.07 18.35 -5.89
N ASN A 216 -26.36 18.33 -5.54
CA ASN A 216 -27.25 19.46 -5.80
C ASN A 216 -26.94 20.61 -4.82
N PRO A 217 -26.42 21.76 -5.30
CA PRO A 217 -26.03 22.85 -4.42
C PRO A 217 -27.22 23.53 -3.73
N ARG A 218 -28.42 23.46 -4.32
CA ARG A 218 -29.64 24.03 -3.73
C ARG A 218 -30.05 23.27 -2.47
N LEU A 219 -30.05 21.94 -2.54
CA LEU A 219 -30.30 21.07 -1.39
C LEU A 219 -29.33 21.37 -0.24
N ALA A 220 -28.04 21.48 -0.55
CA ALA A 220 -27.01 21.76 0.44
C ALA A 220 -27.18 23.15 1.07
N ALA A 221 -27.43 24.19 0.27
CA ALA A 221 -27.66 25.54 0.77
C ALA A 221 -28.91 25.63 1.66
N GLU A 222 -29.99 24.97 1.25
CA GLU A 222 -31.24 24.95 2.00
C GLU A 222 -31.12 24.22 3.32
N ALA A 223 -30.50 23.02 3.34
CA ALA A 223 -30.23 22.28 4.58
C ALA A 223 -29.42 23.12 5.58
N LYS A 224 -28.32 23.75 5.12
CA LYS A 224 -27.48 24.62 5.95
C LYS A 224 -28.25 25.78 6.55
N ARG A 225 -29.12 26.43 5.76
CA ARG A 225 -29.96 27.54 6.21
C ARG A 225 -30.98 27.08 7.25
N LEU A 226 -31.67 25.97 7.00
CA LEU A 226 -32.69 25.42 7.90
C LEU A 226 -32.13 24.99 9.26
N ARG A 227 -30.88 24.52 9.31
CA ARG A 227 -30.18 24.15 10.56
C ARG A 227 -29.37 25.30 11.16
N ASN A 228 -29.58 26.53 10.66
CA ASN A 228 -28.91 27.75 11.11
C ASN A 228 -27.37 27.63 11.17
N TYR A 229 -26.78 26.88 10.22
CA TYR A 229 -25.34 26.65 10.16
C TYR A 229 -24.75 26.00 11.42
N THR A 230 -25.55 25.20 12.12
CA THR A 230 -25.13 24.45 13.32
C THR A 230 -24.76 23.02 12.96
N CYS A 231 -23.64 22.54 13.49
CA CYS A 231 -23.28 21.12 13.41
C CYS A 231 -24.24 20.28 14.25
N GLU A 232 -24.94 19.32 13.65
CA GLU A 232 -25.90 18.45 14.34
C GLU A 232 -25.23 17.33 15.17
N VAL A 233 -23.89 17.28 15.21
CA VAL A 233 -23.11 16.35 16.04
C VAL A 233 -22.54 17.04 17.28
N CYS A 234 -21.78 18.13 17.09
CA CYS A 234 -21.08 18.81 18.18
C CYS A 234 -21.68 20.17 18.57
N SER A 235 -22.82 20.54 17.98
CA SER A 235 -23.54 21.79 18.24
C SER A 235 -22.78 23.08 17.92
N PHE A 236 -21.59 23.00 17.29
CA PHE A 236 -20.84 24.18 16.88
C PHE A 236 -21.62 24.99 15.82
N ASN A 237 -21.92 26.25 16.12
CA ASN A 237 -22.61 27.15 15.21
C ASN A 237 -21.65 28.10 14.50
N PHE A 238 -21.48 27.92 13.19
CA PHE A 238 -20.52 28.69 12.41
C PHE A 238 -20.86 30.19 12.36
N ARG A 239 -22.14 30.54 12.20
CA ARG A 239 -22.56 31.94 12.12
C ARG A 239 -22.37 32.66 13.46
N GLN A 240 -22.65 32.01 14.58
CA GLN A 240 -22.48 32.60 15.91
C GLN A 240 -20.99 32.81 16.22
N HIS A 241 -20.13 31.86 15.89
CA HIS A 241 -18.70 31.96 16.19
C HIS A 241 -17.91 32.83 15.20
N TYR A 242 -18.26 32.79 13.90
CA TYR A 242 -17.50 33.47 12.84
C TYR A 242 -18.26 34.61 12.15
N GLY A 243 -19.46 34.96 12.61
CA GLY A 243 -20.28 36.00 12.00
C GLY A 243 -20.62 35.71 10.54
N ALA A 244 -20.43 36.71 9.67
CA ALA A 244 -20.70 36.58 8.23
C ALA A 244 -19.84 35.49 7.55
N LEU A 245 -18.61 35.25 8.02
CA LEU A 245 -17.72 34.22 7.45
C LEU A 245 -18.24 32.80 7.67
N GLY A 246 -19.05 32.59 8.70
CA GLY A 246 -19.61 31.28 9.01
C GLY A 246 -20.84 30.90 8.18
N VAL A 247 -21.44 31.86 7.45
CA VAL A 247 -22.64 31.63 6.65
C VAL A 247 -22.33 30.68 5.50
N GLY A 248 -23.02 29.54 5.45
CA GLY A 248 -22.86 28.53 4.41
C GLY A 248 -21.61 27.64 4.53
N PHE A 249 -20.75 27.87 5.54
CA PHE A 249 -19.46 27.17 5.69
C PHE A 249 -19.61 25.70 6.15
N ALA A 250 -20.63 25.39 6.95
CA ALA A 250 -20.90 24.03 7.41
C ALA A 250 -21.03 23.04 6.23
N GLU A 251 -20.66 21.79 6.42
CA GLU A 251 -20.75 20.73 5.41
C GLU A 251 -22.15 20.11 5.39
N CYS A 252 -22.60 19.65 4.23
CA CYS A 252 -23.85 18.90 4.07
C CYS A 252 -23.52 17.44 3.74
N HIS A 253 -23.76 16.54 4.70
CA HIS A 253 -23.45 15.12 4.60
C HIS A 253 -24.72 14.32 4.32
N HIS A 254 -24.65 13.30 3.45
CA HIS A 254 -25.79 12.41 3.21
C HIS A 254 -25.76 11.28 4.21
N LYS A 255 -26.86 11.04 4.93
CA LYS A 255 -27.00 9.95 5.90
C LYS A 255 -26.79 8.58 5.24
N ASN A 256 -27.20 8.46 3.98
CA ASN A 256 -26.87 7.33 3.11
C ASN A 256 -26.07 7.83 1.88
N PRO A 257 -24.72 7.76 1.92
CA PRO A 257 -23.86 8.29 0.86
C PRO A 257 -24.15 7.67 -0.51
N LEU A 258 -24.26 8.50 -1.55
CA LEU A 258 -24.58 8.04 -2.92
C LEU A 258 -23.63 6.95 -3.43
N ALA A 259 -22.33 7.06 -3.16
CA ALA A 259 -21.32 6.09 -3.57
C ALA A 259 -21.35 4.77 -2.76
N GLU A 260 -22.16 4.69 -1.71
CA GLU A 260 -22.36 3.49 -0.89
C GLU A 260 -23.73 2.84 -1.17
N ARG A 261 -24.55 3.43 -2.05
CA ARG A 261 -25.81 2.82 -2.52
C ARG A 261 -25.50 1.69 -3.52
N PRO A 262 -26.34 0.64 -3.61
CA PRO A 262 -26.23 -0.40 -4.62
C PRO A 262 -26.12 0.17 -6.04
N GLU A 263 -25.25 -0.43 -6.87
CA GLU A 263 -24.93 0.06 -8.22
C GLU A 263 -26.14 0.05 -9.15
N GLU A 264 -27.09 -0.85 -8.92
CA GLU A 264 -28.34 -0.96 -9.67
C GLU A 264 -29.21 0.30 -9.53
N LEU A 265 -29.01 1.10 -8.47
CA LEU A 265 -29.71 2.35 -8.23
C LEU A 265 -29.01 3.56 -8.87
N TRP A 266 -27.79 3.42 -9.41
CA TRP A 266 -27.01 4.55 -9.94
C TRP A 266 -27.50 5.03 -11.31
N SER A 267 -28.22 4.18 -12.06
CA SER A 267 -28.77 4.48 -13.39
C SER A 267 -30.14 5.18 -13.35
N GLN A 268 -30.74 5.32 -12.17
CA GLN A 268 -32.01 6.01 -11.97
C GLN A 268 -31.78 7.47 -11.54
N ALA A 269 -32.76 8.34 -11.75
CA ALA A 269 -32.72 9.71 -11.23
C ALA A 269 -32.74 9.69 -9.69
N LEU A 270 -31.55 9.66 -9.08
CA LEU A 270 -31.37 9.64 -7.63
C LEU A 270 -31.94 10.91 -7.00
N THR A 271 -33.02 10.77 -6.24
CA THR A 271 -33.60 11.84 -5.44
C THR A 271 -33.00 11.84 -4.03
N THR A 272 -32.93 13.01 -3.41
CA THR A 272 -32.46 13.20 -2.03
C THR A 272 -33.28 14.34 -1.43
N SER A 273 -33.91 14.07 -0.30
CA SER A 273 -34.70 15.04 0.46
C SER A 273 -33.83 15.78 1.49
N LEU A 274 -34.39 16.82 2.13
CA LEU A 274 -33.74 17.51 3.24
C LEU A 274 -33.53 16.60 4.46
N ASP A 275 -34.35 15.56 4.63
CA ASP A 275 -34.25 14.62 5.75
C ASP A 275 -33.16 13.55 5.53
N ASP A 276 -32.74 13.35 4.27
CA ASP A 276 -31.67 12.43 3.89
C ASP A 276 -30.26 13.01 4.13
N VAL A 277 -30.19 14.28 4.51
CA VAL A 277 -28.94 14.99 4.77
C VAL A 277 -28.87 15.53 6.19
N VAL A 278 -27.65 15.85 6.61
CA VAL A 278 -27.31 16.41 7.91
C VAL A 278 -26.27 17.50 7.74
N VAL A 279 -26.35 18.56 8.54
CA VAL A 279 -25.39 19.65 8.58
C VAL A 279 -24.35 19.36 9.64
N VAL A 280 -23.08 19.32 9.27
CA VAL A 280 -21.96 18.96 10.16
C VAL A 280 -20.76 19.89 9.96
N CYS A 281 -19.87 19.99 10.95
CA CYS A 281 -18.61 20.70 10.79
C CYS A 281 -17.61 19.85 9.98
N ALA A 282 -16.55 20.47 9.45
CA ALA A 282 -15.52 19.78 8.67
C ALA A 282 -14.87 18.60 9.42
N ASN A 283 -14.68 18.73 10.74
CA ASN A 283 -14.10 17.67 11.57
C ASN A 283 -15.06 16.49 11.74
N CYS A 284 -16.32 16.74 12.13
CA CYS A 284 -17.34 15.71 12.25
C CYS A 284 -17.59 15.02 10.89
N HIS A 285 -17.62 15.77 9.80
CA HIS A 285 -17.75 15.22 8.45
C HIS A 285 -16.63 14.22 8.12
N ARG A 286 -15.37 14.59 8.41
CA ARG A 286 -14.22 13.69 8.24
C ARG A 286 -14.30 12.47 9.15
N MET A 287 -14.83 12.61 10.36
CA MET A 287 -14.99 11.49 11.29
C MET A 287 -16.07 10.50 10.84
N LEU A 288 -17.19 10.98 10.27
CA LEU A 288 -18.21 10.12 9.68
C LEU A 288 -17.62 9.23 8.57
N HIS A 289 -16.74 9.79 7.74
CA HIS A 289 -16.09 9.08 6.63
C HIS A 289 -14.76 8.40 7.00
N ARG A 290 -14.41 8.30 8.29
CA ARG A 290 -13.13 7.71 8.70
C ARG A 290 -13.04 6.20 8.43
N GLN A 291 -14.18 5.53 8.30
CA GLN A 291 -14.32 4.12 7.92
C GLN A 291 -15.36 3.97 6.80
N ARG A 292 -15.42 2.79 6.19
CA ARG A 292 -16.43 2.41 5.21
C ARG A 292 -17.14 1.11 5.64
N PRO A 293 -18.49 1.07 5.66
CA PRO A 293 -19.43 2.17 5.40
C PRO A 293 -19.27 3.34 6.37
N ALA A 294 -19.75 4.53 5.99
CA ALA A 294 -19.68 5.72 6.85
C ALA A 294 -20.36 5.46 8.20
N LEU A 295 -19.83 6.05 9.28
CA LEU A 295 -20.50 6.01 10.59
C LEU A 295 -21.81 6.77 10.52
N SER A 296 -22.82 6.31 11.27
CA SER A 296 -24.04 7.10 11.44
C SER A 296 -23.77 8.34 12.30
N VAL A 297 -24.58 9.37 12.08
CA VAL A 297 -24.52 10.64 12.82
C VAL A 297 -24.74 10.39 14.31
N GLU A 298 -25.68 9.50 14.63
CA GLU A 298 -26.06 9.15 15.99
C GLU A 298 -24.89 8.53 16.75
N VAL A 299 -24.18 7.57 16.12
CA VAL A 299 -23.01 6.92 16.74
C VAL A 299 -21.91 7.95 17.01
N LEU A 300 -21.64 8.84 16.05
CA LEU A 300 -20.60 9.85 16.25
C LEU A 300 -21.00 10.86 17.33
N ARG A 301 -22.28 11.27 17.36
CA ARG A 301 -22.83 12.17 18.38
C ARG A 301 -22.72 11.57 19.77
N THR A 302 -23.10 10.31 19.97
CA THR A 302 -22.94 9.62 21.25
C THR A 302 -21.49 9.59 21.72
N ARG A 303 -20.53 9.36 20.80
CA ARG A 303 -19.09 9.40 21.13
C ARG A 303 -18.63 10.81 21.51
N TRP A 304 -19.11 11.82 20.81
CA TRP A 304 -18.82 13.22 21.12
C TRP A 304 -19.34 13.61 22.49
N GLU A 305 -20.60 13.29 22.79
CA GLU A 305 -21.25 13.56 24.08
C GLU A 305 -20.51 12.87 25.22
N ALA A 306 -20.18 11.58 25.09
CA ALA A 306 -19.45 10.84 26.12
C ALA A 306 -18.05 11.40 26.44
N ALA A 307 -17.43 12.10 25.49
CA ALA A 307 -16.10 12.69 25.66
C ALA A 307 -16.13 14.16 26.16
N ASN A 308 -17.31 14.80 26.17
CA ASN A 308 -17.49 16.21 26.53
C ASN A 308 -18.55 16.39 27.65
N GLN A 309 -18.87 15.31 28.38
CA GLN A 309 -19.53 15.32 29.69
C GLN A 309 -18.47 15.36 30.79
#